data_AF-A0A4W6CWK9-F1
#
_entry.id   AF-A0A4W6CWK9-F1
#
_cell.length_a   1.000
_cell.length_b   1.000
_cell.length_c   1.000
_cell.angle_alpha   90.00
_cell.angle_beta   90.00
_cell.angle_gamma   90.00
#
_symmetry.space_group_name_H-M   'P 1'
#
loop_
_entity.id
_entity.type
_entity.pdbx_description
1 polymer ?
#
loop_
_entity_poly.entity_id
_entity_poly.type
_entity_poly.pdbx_seq_one_letter_code
_entity_poly.pdbx_strand_id
1 'polypeptide(L)'
;VTTTQISLLLPSQTVEVQSGEEATLLCSNFTTSPSQIIWFRLTNRTQPRCISSIYTATDPASLCSGVQEGKYEMRSNISTVFLKMKDVDSSDSGLYFCGYYISRHPVIVSATYLKVQGKNVVKCHSAANTKETDTKLLLICAVTTLAQMATLKRLREDVTEGMLEIQNHCMFSFQRERGC
;
A
#
# COMPACT_ATOMS: atom_id res chain seq x y z
N VAL A 1 -9.13 17.50 30.96
CA VAL A 1 -10.07 16.34 30.96
C VAL A 1 -10.66 16.22 29.57
N THR A 2 -10.36 15.32 28.65
CA THR A 2 -9.41 14.22 28.45
C THR A 2 -9.20 14.17 26.94
N THR A 3 -7.95 14.33 26.49
CA THR A 3 -7.56 14.16 25.08
C THR A 3 -7.48 12.67 24.80
N THR A 4 -8.64 12.03 24.69
CA THR A 4 -8.74 10.61 24.34
C THR A 4 -8.81 10.49 22.82
N GLN A 5 -7.68 10.05 22.23
CA GLN A 5 -7.63 9.07 21.15
C GLN A 5 -8.80 9.10 20.15
N ILE A 6 -8.74 10.02 19.18
CA ILE A 6 -9.34 9.73 17.87
C ILE A 6 -8.26 9.03 17.06
N SER A 7 -8.10 7.74 17.33
CA SER A 7 -7.50 6.80 16.40
C SER A 7 -8.40 6.69 15.17
N LEU A 8 -8.40 7.68 14.28
CA LEU A 8 -8.80 7.47 12.88
C LEU A 8 -7.60 6.84 12.15
N LEU A 9 -7.18 5.67 12.63
CA LEU A 9 -6.39 4.76 11.85
C LEU A 9 -7.36 4.18 10.81
N LEU A 10 -7.32 4.69 9.59
CA LEU A 10 -7.64 3.81 8.46
C LEU A 10 -6.87 2.49 8.73
N PRO A 11 -7.52 1.31 8.70
CA PRO A 11 -6.80 0.07 8.90
C PRO A 11 -5.77 -0.07 7.77
N SER A 12 -4.52 0.34 8.04
CA SER A 12 -3.42 0.24 7.10
C SER A 12 -2.85 -1.17 7.22
N GLN A 13 -3.23 -2.05 6.29
CA GLN A 13 -2.64 -3.38 6.23
C GLN A 13 -1.25 -3.29 5.58
N THR A 14 -0.29 -4.09 6.05
CA THR A 14 0.95 -4.31 5.31
C THR A 14 0.89 -5.69 4.68
N VAL A 15 1.15 -5.77 3.38
CA VAL A 15 1.26 -7.02 2.62
C VAL A 15 2.72 -7.18 2.21
N GLU A 16 3.33 -8.30 2.60
CA GLU A 16 4.71 -8.62 2.23
C GLU A 16 4.73 -9.72 1.16
N VAL A 17 5.55 -9.54 0.12
CA VAL A 17 5.64 -10.45 -1.04
C VAL A 17 7.10 -10.51 -1.52
N GLN A 18 7.53 -11.62 -2.11
CA GLN A 18 8.87 -11.69 -2.69
C GLN A 18 8.90 -11.13 -4.11
N SER A 19 10.04 -10.57 -4.52
CA SER A 19 10.21 -10.11 -5.89
C SER A 19 10.10 -11.26 -6.89
N GLY A 20 9.29 -11.05 -7.93
CA GLY A 20 8.94 -12.03 -8.96
C GLY A 20 7.64 -12.78 -8.68
N GLU A 21 7.01 -12.60 -7.52
CA GLU A 21 5.74 -13.23 -7.18
C GLU A 21 4.53 -12.35 -7.57
N GLU A 22 3.33 -12.92 -7.40
CA GLU A 22 2.09 -12.17 -7.54
C GLU A 22 1.63 -11.63 -6.18
N ALA A 23 1.18 -10.38 -6.14
CA ALA A 23 0.57 -9.78 -4.96
C ALA A 23 -0.92 -9.55 -5.19
N THR A 24 -1.75 -9.74 -4.16
CA THR A 24 -3.18 -9.41 -4.21
C THR A 24 -3.55 -8.50 -3.05
N LEU A 25 -4.06 -7.31 -3.37
CA LEU A 25 -4.54 -6.35 -2.39
C LEU A 25 -6.07 -6.40 -2.31
N LEU A 26 -6.61 -6.22 -1.11
CA LEU A 26 -8.03 -6.36 -0.84
C LEU A 26 -8.62 -5.04 -0.32
N CYS A 27 -9.84 -4.76 -0.78
CA CYS A 27 -10.65 -3.64 -0.34
C CYS A 27 -12.03 -4.18 0.06
N SER A 28 -12.28 -4.25 1.37
CA SER A 28 -13.54 -4.75 1.94
C SER A 28 -14.55 -3.61 2.15
N ASN A 29 -15.84 -3.97 2.20
CA ASN A 29 -16.93 -3.09 2.62
C ASN A 29 -17.31 -2.03 1.57
N PHE A 30 -17.88 -2.51 0.47
CA PHE A 30 -18.57 -1.68 -0.51
C PHE A 30 -19.73 -0.92 0.10
N THR A 31 -19.87 0.36 -0.24
CA THR A 31 -21.14 1.07 -0.10
C THR A 31 -22.22 0.38 -0.93
N THR A 32 -23.44 0.27 -0.39
CA THR A 32 -24.65 -0.26 -1.06
C THR A 32 -25.14 0.58 -2.25
N SER A 33 -24.39 1.60 -2.66
CA SER A 33 -24.70 2.49 -3.77
C SER A 33 -23.74 2.24 -4.94
N PRO A 34 -24.20 2.28 -6.20
CA PRO A 34 -23.35 2.07 -7.37
C PRO A 34 -22.37 3.24 -7.50
N SER A 35 -21.23 3.15 -6.83
CA SER A 35 -20.12 4.09 -6.94
C SER A 35 -18.94 3.37 -7.56
N GLN A 36 -18.39 3.96 -8.63
CA GLN A 36 -17.17 3.50 -9.27
C GLN A 36 -16.06 3.34 -8.22
N ILE A 37 -15.57 2.13 -8.03
CA ILE A 37 -14.41 1.86 -7.17
C ILE A 37 -13.16 1.94 -8.01
N ILE A 38 -12.17 2.63 -7.48
CA ILE A 38 -10.91 2.92 -8.13
C ILE A 38 -9.79 2.49 -7.19
N TRP A 39 -8.82 1.78 -7.74
CA TRP A 39 -7.56 1.54 -7.07
C TRP A 39 -6.56 2.62 -7.45
N PHE A 40 -5.93 3.20 -6.44
CA PHE A 40 -4.92 4.22 -6.57
C PHE A 40 -3.60 3.73 -5.98
N ARG A 41 -2.51 4.25 -6.55
CA ARG A 41 -1.16 4.11 -6.01
C ARG A 41 -0.63 5.50 -5.68
N LEU A 42 -0.08 5.67 -4.49
CA LEU A 42 0.62 6.88 -4.13
C LEU A 42 2.08 6.79 -4.61
N THR A 43 2.45 7.66 -5.55
CA THR A 43 3.83 7.77 -6.06
C THR A 43 4.41 9.12 -5.62
N ASN A 44 5.65 9.14 -5.15
CA ASN A 44 6.36 10.36 -4.74
C ASN A 44 5.60 11.24 -3.73
N ARG A 45 4.88 10.58 -2.81
CA ARG A 45 4.14 11.14 -1.64
C ARG A 45 2.97 12.08 -1.99
N THR A 46 3.06 12.89 -3.03
CA THR A 46 2.15 14.02 -3.24
C THR A 46 0.96 13.78 -4.15
N GLN A 47 0.97 12.75 -5.02
CA GLN A 47 -0.12 12.58 -5.99
C GLN A 47 -0.55 11.12 -6.21
N PRO A 48 -1.81 10.78 -5.89
CA PRO A 48 -2.33 9.47 -6.18
C PRO A 48 -2.58 9.29 -7.67
N ARG A 49 -2.14 8.14 -8.19
CA ARG A 49 -2.29 7.74 -9.58
C ARG A 49 -3.29 6.60 -9.67
N CYS A 50 -4.29 6.75 -10.53
CA CYS A 50 -5.23 5.68 -10.79
C CYS A 50 -4.52 4.49 -11.46
N ILE A 51 -4.83 3.28 -11.00
CA ILE A 51 -4.38 2.02 -11.61
C ILE A 51 -5.49 1.45 -12.48
N SER A 52 -6.66 1.24 -11.89
CA SER A 52 -7.79 0.61 -12.56
C SER A 52 -9.07 0.96 -11.80
N SER A 53 -10.22 0.82 -12.46
CA SER A 53 -11.52 1.10 -11.88
C SER A 53 -12.57 0.09 -12.32
N ILE A 54 -13.62 -0.04 -11.52
CA ILE A 54 -14.80 -0.86 -11.78
C ILE A 54 -16.05 -0.09 -11.36
N TYR A 55 -17.11 -0.11 -12.16
CA TYR A 55 -18.32 0.66 -11.89
C TYR A 55 -19.27 -0.04 -10.92
N THR A 56 -19.55 -1.32 -11.16
CA THR A 56 -20.32 -2.18 -10.26
C THR A 56 -19.59 -3.52 -10.07
N ALA A 57 -19.93 -4.27 -9.03
CA ALA A 57 -19.27 -5.55 -8.73
C ALA A 57 -19.37 -6.59 -9.86
N THR A 58 -20.31 -6.42 -10.80
CA THR A 58 -20.53 -7.28 -11.96
C THR A 58 -19.89 -6.77 -13.26
N ASP A 59 -19.45 -5.52 -13.30
CA ASP A 59 -18.88 -4.93 -14.49
C ASP A 59 -17.44 -5.39 -14.74
N PRO A 60 -16.98 -5.42 -15.99
CA PRO A 60 -15.56 -5.61 -16.26
C PRO A 60 -14.77 -4.42 -15.73
N ALA A 61 -13.60 -4.71 -15.15
CA ALA A 61 -12.68 -3.66 -14.74
C ALA A 61 -11.99 -3.00 -15.95
N SER A 62 -11.71 -1.72 -15.83
CA SER A 62 -11.01 -0.91 -16.84
C SER A 62 -9.67 -0.41 -16.27
N LEU A 63 -8.59 -0.52 -17.05
CA LEU A 63 -7.29 0.08 -16.69
C LEU A 63 -7.31 1.60 -16.91
N CYS A 64 -6.62 2.33 -16.05
CA CYS A 64 -6.46 3.77 -16.22
C CYS A 64 -5.40 4.12 -17.28
N SER A 65 -5.50 5.31 -17.88
CA SER A 65 -4.57 5.75 -18.92
C SER A 65 -3.13 5.79 -18.42
N GLY A 66 -2.20 5.28 -19.22
CA GLY A 66 -0.77 5.22 -18.90
C GLY A 66 -0.35 4.03 -18.01
N VAL A 67 -1.29 3.16 -17.63
CA VAL A 67 -0.99 1.93 -16.88
C VAL A 67 -0.60 0.83 -17.85
N GLN A 68 0.50 0.12 -17.55
CA GLN A 68 0.97 -0.99 -18.35
C GLN A 68 -0.04 -2.13 -18.35
N GLU A 69 -0.47 -2.57 -19.54
CA GLU A 69 -1.33 -3.74 -19.70
C GLU A 69 -0.67 -5.00 -19.14
N GLY A 70 -1.47 -5.87 -18.52
CA GLY A 70 -1.01 -7.14 -17.95
C GLY A 70 -0.32 -7.03 -16.59
N LYS A 71 0.22 -5.86 -16.19
CA LYS A 71 0.85 -5.68 -14.86
C LYS A 71 -0.18 -5.76 -13.72
N TYR A 72 -1.34 -5.16 -13.94
CA TYR A 72 -2.43 -5.10 -12.98
C TYR A 72 -3.68 -5.80 -13.50
N GLU A 73 -4.39 -6.46 -12.60
CA GLU A 73 -5.65 -7.13 -12.88
C GLU A 73 -6.61 -6.88 -11.71
N MET A 74 -7.67 -6.11 -11.96
CA MET A 74 -8.71 -5.85 -10.97
C MET A 74 -9.84 -6.86 -11.12
N ARG A 75 -10.33 -7.37 -9.99
CA ARG A 75 -11.50 -8.24 -9.89
C ARG A 75 -12.40 -7.80 -8.75
N SER A 76 -13.66 -8.19 -8.76
CA SER A 76 -14.60 -7.92 -7.68
C SER A 76 -15.46 -9.15 -7.39
N ASN A 77 -15.94 -9.22 -6.16
CA ASN A 77 -17.10 -10.02 -5.79
C ASN A 77 -18.12 -9.10 -5.08
N ILE A 78 -19.19 -9.65 -4.50
CA ILE A 78 -20.25 -8.86 -3.85
C ILE A 78 -19.74 -7.97 -2.71
N SER A 79 -18.68 -8.38 -1.99
CA SER A 79 -18.24 -7.74 -0.74
C SER A 79 -16.81 -7.17 -0.76
N THR A 80 -15.99 -7.58 -1.72
CA THR A 80 -14.57 -7.21 -1.85
C THR A 80 -14.15 -6.82 -3.29
N VAL A 81 -13.30 -5.79 -3.45
CA VAL A 81 -12.49 -5.56 -4.66
C VAL A 81 -11.08 -6.08 -4.44
N PHE A 82 -10.55 -6.75 -5.45
CA PHE A 82 -9.20 -7.28 -5.50
C PHE A 82 -8.39 -6.52 -6.55
N LEU A 83 -7.16 -6.14 -6.20
CA LEU A 83 -6.15 -5.72 -7.15
C LEU A 83 -5.02 -6.73 -7.14
N LYS A 84 -4.90 -7.50 -8.22
CA LYS A 84 -3.82 -8.44 -8.45
C LYS A 84 -2.71 -7.76 -9.24
N MET A 85 -1.47 -7.91 -8.78
CA MET A 85 -0.25 -7.42 -9.43
C MET A 85 0.61 -8.61 -9.83
N LYS A 86 1.09 -8.62 -11.08
CA LYS A 86 1.93 -9.69 -11.62
C LYS A 86 3.40 -9.26 -11.59
N ASP A 87 4.28 -10.22 -11.32
CA ASP A 87 5.75 -10.07 -11.35
C ASP A 87 6.22 -8.82 -10.60
N VAL A 88 5.99 -8.80 -9.28
CA VAL A 88 6.27 -7.62 -8.45
C VAL A 88 7.76 -7.42 -8.23
N ASP A 89 8.21 -6.16 -8.19
CA ASP A 89 9.60 -5.81 -7.89
C ASP A 89 9.72 -4.76 -6.78
N SER A 90 10.95 -4.41 -6.39
CA SER A 90 11.16 -3.42 -5.33
C SER A 90 10.54 -2.06 -5.64
N SER A 91 10.42 -1.70 -6.91
CA SER A 91 9.78 -0.45 -7.34
C SER A 91 8.28 -0.48 -7.12
N ASP A 92 7.63 -1.65 -7.07
CA ASP A 92 6.21 -1.80 -6.78
C ASP A 92 5.85 -1.56 -5.30
N SER A 93 6.84 -1.53 -4.41
CA SER A 93 6.61 -1.20 -3.01
C SER A 93 6.01 0.20 -2.87
N GLY A 94 5.03 0.36 -2.00
CA GLY A 94 4.37 1.64 -1.79
C GLY A 94 2.98 1.53 -1.19
N LEU A 95 2.34 2.69 -1.02
CA LEU A 95 0.98 2.79 -0.49
C LEU A 95 -0.04 2.71 -1.63
N TYR A 96 -0.95 1.76 -1.50
CA TYR A 96 -2.09 1.55 -2.39
C TYR A 96 -3.36 1.79 -1.61
N PHE A 97 -4.36 2.38 -2.24
CA PHE A 97 -5.65 2.57 -1.59
C PHE A 97 -6.79 2.42 -2.58
N CYS A 98 -7.91 1.94 -2.07
CA CYS A 98 -9.16 1.85 -2.82
C CYS A 98 -10.12 2.94 -2.35
N GLY A 99 -10.91 3.44 -3.30
CA GLY A 99 -11.83 4.52 -3.02
C GLY A 99 -12.74 4.83 -4.19
N TYR A 100 -13.50 5.91 -4.06
CA TYR A 100 -14.36 6.44 -5.11
C TYR A 100 -14.33 7.97 -5.07
N TYR A 101 -14.85 8.62 -6.11
CA TYR A 101 -14.98 10.07 -6.12
C TYR A 101 -16.40 10.49 -5.70
N ILE A 102 -16.49 11.46 -4.80
CA ILE A 102 -17.71 12.25 -4.57
C ILE A 102 -17.40 13.66 -5.06
N SER A 103 -18.15 14.18 -6.04
CA SER A 103 -18.01 15.58 -6.50
C SER A 103 -16.57 16.00 -6.83
N ARG A 104 -15.74 15.08 -7.37
CA ARG A 104 -14.29 15.20 -7.68
C ARG A 104 -13.32 15.02 -6.51
N HIS A 105 -13.81 14.68 -5.33
CA HIS A 105 -13.01 14.44 -4.13
C HIS A 105 -12.84 12.94 -3.88
N PRO A 106 -11.59 12.43 -3.73
CA PRO A 106 -11.38 11.03 -3.45
C PRO A 106 -11.83 10.71 -2.02
N VAL A 107 -12.64 9.67 -1.88
CA VAL A 107 -13.03 9.07 -0.60
C VAL A 107 -12.33 7.73 -0.50
N ILE A 108 -11.66 7.49 0.61
CA ILE A 108 -10.84 6.29 0.81
C ILE A 108 -11.58 5.31 1.70
N VAL A 109 -11.64 4.08 1.21
CA VAL A 109 -12.30 2.98 1.89
C VAL A 109 -11.26 2.15 2.66
N SER A 110 -10.14 1.83 2.01
CA SER A 110 -9.05 1.05 2.61
C SER A 110 -7.70 1.45 2.03
N ALA A 111 -6.64 1.28 2.80
CA ALA A 111 -5.27 1.50 2.40
C ALA A 111 -4.38 0.31 2.79
N THR A 112 -3.50 -0.08 1.88
CA THR A 112 -2.57 -1.19 2.05
C THR A 112 -1.18 -0.76 1.60
N TYR A 113 -0.19 -0.97 2.46
CA TYR A 113 1.20 -0.85 2.06
C TYR A 113 1.70 -2.18 1.51
N LEU A 114 2.15 -2.19 0.26
CA LEU A 114 2.82 -3.34 -0.35
C LEU A 114 4.33 -3.22 -0.10
N LYS A 115 4.91 -4.25 0.53
CA LYS A 115 6.34 -4.37 0.75
C LYS A 115 6.88 -5.55 -0.05
N VAL A 116 7.63 -5.25 -1.11
CA VAL A 116 8.31 -6.27 -1.90
C VAL A 116 9.70 -6.51 -1.32
N GLN A 117 9.92 -7.73 -0.83
CA GLN A 117 11.24 -8.17 -0.37
C GLN A 117 12.10 -8.51 -1.59
N GLY A 118 13.34 -7.99 -1.63
CA GLY A 118 14.32 -8.44 -2.61
C GLY A 118 14.66 -9.92 -2.41
N LYS A 119 15.01 -10.62 -3.48
CA LYS A 119 15.54 -11.99 -3.39
C LYS A 119 16.74 -11.97 -2.44
N ASN A 120 16.59 -12.60 -1.28
CA ASN A 120 17.53 -12.48 -0.16
C ASN A 120 18.99 -12.71 -0.59
N VAL A 121 19.80 -11.65 -0.46
CA VAL A 121 21.24 -11.74 -0.28
C VAL A 121 21.48 -12.01 1.21
N VAL A 122 21.93 -13.23 1.52
CA VAL A 122 22.39 -13.77 2.83
C VAL A 122 21.34 -13.78 3.96
N LYS A 123 20.77 -14.96 4.22
CA LYS A 123 19.93 -15.27 5.39
C LYS A 123 20.85 -15.64 6.57
N CYS A 124 21.12 -14.73 7.51
CA CYS A 124 21.88 -15.05 8.72
C CYS A 124 20.99 -15.89 9.66
N HIS A 125 21.03 -17.22 9.55
CA HIS A 125 20.49 -18.09 10.60
C HIS A 125 21.50 -18.13 11.74
N SER A 126 21.16 -17.51 12.88
CA SER A 126 21.83 -17.80 14.13
C SER A 126 21.43 -19.21 14.59
N ALA A 127 22.18 -20.21 14.16
CA ALA A 127 22.28 -21.48 14.88
C ALA A 127 23.71 -21.60 15.38
N ALA A 128 23.85 -21.39 16.69
CA ALA A 128 25.06 -21.66 17.44
C ALA A 128 25.57 -23.07 17.11
N ASN A 129 26.83 -23.16 16.66
CA ASN A 129 27.79 -24.26 16.83
C ASN A 129 28.74 -24.39 15.63
N THR A 130 29.60 -23.40 15.42
CA THR A 130 30.96 -23.64 14.91
C THR A 130 31.88 -22.65 15.61
N LYS A 131 32.88 -23.18 16.33
CA LYS A 131 33.94 -22.39 16.95
C LYS A 131 34.83 -21.87 15.83
N GLU A 132 34.51 -20.68 15.34
CA GLU A 132 35.35 -19.69 14.63
C GLU A 132 34.43 -18.90 13.67
N THR A 133 33.65 -17.97 14.23
CA THR A 133 32.84 -17.04 13.42
C THR A 133 33.76 -15.96 12.86
N ASP A 134 34.02 -16.01 11.56
CA ASP A 134 34.74 -14.97 10.82
C ASP A 134 34.19 -13.59 11.21
N THR A 135 35.02 -12.72 11.78
CA THR A 135 34.65 -11.37 12.21
C THR A 135 34.01 -10.59 11.07
N LYS A 136 34.36 -10.90 9.81
CA LYS A 136 33.73 -10.34 8.62
C LYS A 136 32.26 -10.73 8.49
N LEU A 137 31.90 -11.98 8.81
CA LEU A 137 30.52 -12.46 8.74
C LEU A 137 29.63 -11.77 9.78
N LEU A 138 30.15 -11.57 11.00
CA LEU A 138 29.46 -10.81 12.06
C LEU A 138 29.24 -9.35 11.66
N LEU A 139 30.26 -8.69 11.08
CA LEU A 139 30.15 -7.33 10.56
C LEU A 139 29.12 -7.23 9.44
N ILE A 140 29.11 -8.18 8.51
CA ILE A 140 28.12 -8.23 7.42
C ILE A 140 26.70 -8.37 7.97
N CYS A 141 26.44 -9.29 8.90
CA CYS A 141 25.11 -9.44 9.50
C CYS A 141 24.69 -8.19 10.32
N ALA A 142 25.63 -7.52 11.00
CA ALA A 142 25.34 -6.27 11.71
C ALA A 142 24.95 -5.14 10.74
N VAL A 143 25.66 -5.00 9.62
CA VAL A 143 25.35 -3.99 8.60
C VAL A 143 24.01 -4.27 7.92
N THR A 144 23.72 -5.53 7.56
CA THR A 144 22.45 -5.89 6.91
C THR A 144 21.26 -5.69 7.86
N THR A 145 21.38 -6.04 9.15
CA THR A 145 20.31 -5.81 10.14
C THR A 145 20.08 -4.32 10.42
N LEU A 146 21.14 -3.51 10.51
CA LEU A 146 21.02 -2.04 10.63
C LEU A 146 20.33 -1.43 9.40
N ALA A 147 20.70 -1.86 8.19
CA ALA A 147 20.07 -1.41 6.96
C ALA A 147 18.58 -1.79 6.91
N GLN A 148 18.23 -3.01 7.33
CA GLN A 148 16.84 -3.46 7.44
C GLN A 148 16.05 -2.62 8.45
N MET A 149 16.59 -2.35 9.64
CA MET A 149 15.93 -1.50 10.64
C MET A 149 15.73 -0.06 10.15
N ALA A 150 16.73 0.53 9.49
CA ALA A 150 16.62 1.86 8.90
C ALA A 150 15.55 1.90 7.80
N THR A 151 15.47 0.85 6.98
CA THR A 151 14.44 0.70 5.94
C THR A 151 13.04 0.56 6.55
N LEU A 152 12.89 -0.22 7.63
CA LEU A 152 11.63 -0.36 8.36
C LEU A 152 11.18 0.96 8.99
N LYS A 153 12.12 1.75 9.52
CA LYS A 153 11.83 3.07 10.08
C LYS A 153 11.33 4.04 9.00
N ARG A 154 12.04 4.12 7.86
CA ARG A 154 11.64 4.93 6.70
C ARG A 154 10.27 4.50 6.17
N LEU A 155 10.04 3.20 6.08
CA LEU A 155 8.75 2.63 5.69
C LEU A 155 7.61 3.10 6.62
N ARG A 156 7.81 3.05 7.94
CA ARG A 156 6.82 3.53 8.90
C ARG A 156 6.55 5.03 8.72
N GLU A 157 7.59 5.82 8.49
CA GLU A 157 7.48 7.26 8.21
C GLU A 157 6.71 7.52 6.90
N ASP A 158 7.04 6.82 5.80
CA ASP A 158 6.37 6.90 4.49
C ASP A 158 4.86 6.57 4.59
N VAL A 159 4.52 5.50 5.31
CA VAL A 159 3.11 5.13 5.55
C VAL A 159 2.40 6.23 6.33
N THR A 160 3.02 6.75 7.38
CA THR A 160 2.42 7.77 8.25
C THR A 160 2.21 9.09 7.51
N GLU A 161 3.23 9.54 6.76
CA GLU A 161 3.18 10.78 5.97
C GLU A 161 2.18 10.66 4.82
N GLY A 162 2.23 9.57 4.05
CA GLY A 162 1.28 9.34 2.96
C GLY A 162 -0.16 9.29 3.45
N MET A 163 -0.42 8.64 4.60
CA MET A 163 -1.76 8.66 5.20
C MET A 163 -2.19 10.07 5.64
N LEU A 164 -1.28 10.87 6.22
CA LEU A 164 -1.57 12.23 6.67
C LEU A 164 -1.82 13.19 5.49
N GLU A 165 -1.01 13.12 4.44
CA GLU A 165 -1.18 13.92 3.23
C GLU A 165 -2.50 13.62 2.54
N ILE A 166 -2.81 12.33 2.43
CA ILE A 166 -4.07 11.87 1.88
C ILE A 166 -5.26 12.35 2.74
N GLN A 167 -5.18 12.24 4.07
CA GLN A 167 -6.20 12.77 4.98
C GLN A 167 -6.37 14.28 4.83
N ASN A 168 -5.27 15.04 4.77
CA ASN A 168 -5.31 16.48 4.55
C ASN A 168 -5.96 16.81 3.21
N HIS A 169 -5.58 16.14 2.12
CA HIS A 169 -6.17 16.34 0.80
C HIS A 169 -7.69 16.07 0.83
N CYS A 170 -8.13 14.96 1.44
CA CYS A 170 -9.56 14.66 1.62
C CYS A 170 -10.27 15.73 2.49
N MET A 171 -9.68 16.13 3.62
CA MET A 171 -10.25 17.11 4.54
C MET A 171 -10.37 18.51 3.92
N PHE A 172 -9.31 19.02 3.26
CA PHE A 172 -9.36 20.32 2.56
C PHE A 172 -10.46 20.34 1.49
N SER A 173 -10.59 19.21 0.80
CA SER A 173 -11.54 19.07 -0.28
C SER A 173 -13.00 19.04 0.20
N PHE A 174 -13.24 18.45 1.38
CA PHE A 174 -14.55 18.40 2.02
C PHE A 174 -14.95 19.71 2.74
N GLN A 175 -14.00 20.42 3.37
CA GLN A 175 -14.25 21.70 4.04
C GLN A 175 -14.64 22.80 3.04
N ARG A 176 -14.09 22.77 1.82
CA ARG A 176 -14.43 23.72 0.75
C ARG A 176 -15.90 23.61 0.29
N GLU A 177 -16.54 22.45 0.43
CA GLU A 177 -17.95 22.23 0.05
C GLU A 177 -18.95 22.58 1.17
N ARG A 178 -18.54 22.58 2.45
CA ARG A 178 -19.43 22.90 3.57
C ARG A 178 -19.56 24.39 3.90
N GLY A 179 -18.79 25.26 3.25
CA GLY A 179 -18.89 26.72 3.42
C GLY A 179 -18.80 27.18 4.88
N CYS A 180 -17.58 27.31 5.40
CA CYS A 180 -17.30 28.25 6.49
C CYS A 180 -16.83 29.58 5.90
#